data_AF-A0A847CQM7-F1
#
_entry.id   AF-A0A847CQM7-F1
#
_cell.length_a   1.000
_cell.length_b   1.000
_cell.length_c   1.000
_cell.angle_alpha   90.00
_cell.angle_beta   90.00
_cell.angle_gamma   90.00
#
_symmetry.space_group_name_H-M   'P 1'
#
loop_
_entity.id
_entity.type
_entity.pdbx_description
1 polymer ?
#
loop_
_entity_poly.entity_id
_entity_poly.type
_entity_poly.pdbx_seq_one_letter_code
_entity_poly.pdbx_strand_id
1 'polypeptide(L)'
;MQEQLSEIVESGDPFVLVAMDKIAGEGLDLPTLDTVFLAMPISFKGRIIQQLGRITRTTNDETTATAHDFADLNVPVLQQMHARRTRVARKEGFIPVRD
;
A
#
# COMPACT_ATOMS: atom_id res chain seq x y z
N MET A 1 19.73 3.53 -6.41
CA MET A 1 18.30 3.36 -6.09
C MET A 1 17.47 3.15 -7.35
N GLN A 2 17.36 4.12 -8.27
CA GLN A 2 16.61 3.92 -9.52
C GLN A 2 17.18 2.78 -10.37
N GLU A 3 18.50 2.72 -10.56
CA GLU A 3 19.19 1.65 -11.31
C GLU A 3 19.00 0.26 -10.68
N GLN A 4 19.00 0.16 -9.34
CA GLN A 4 18.72 -1.09 -8.64
C GLN A 4 17.25 -1.51 -8.74
N LEU A 5 16.33 -0.55 -8.76
CA LEU A 5 14.91 -0.83 -8.98
C LEU A 5 14.68 -1.32 -10.40
N SER A 6 15.30 -0.71 -11.42
CA SER A 6 15.19 -1.17 -12.80
C SER A 6 15.73 -2.58 -12.98
N GLU A 7 16.87 -2.93 -12.37
CA GLU A 7 17.40 -4.31 -12.41
C GLU A 7 16.40 -5.32 -11.80
N ILE A 8 15.77 -4.97 -10.67
CA ILE A 8 14.73 -5.81 -10.06
C ILE A 8 13.52 -5.95 -11.00
N VAL A 9 13.05 -4.86 -11.61
CA VAL A 9 11.93 -4.89 -12.56
C VAL A 9 12.27 -5.77 -13.76
N GLU A 10 13.47 -5.61 -14.33
CA GLU A 10 13.94 -6.34 -15.50
C GLU A 10 14.12 -7.84 -15.23
N SER A 11 14.50 -8.23 -14.00
CA SER A 11 14.64 -9.63 -13.61
C SER A 11 13.30 -10.39 -13.69
N GLY A 12 12.18 -9.72 -13.46
CA GLY A 12 10.86 -10.34 -13.33
C GLY A 12 10.68 -11.20 -12.08
N ASP A 13 11.68 -11.28 -11.21
CA ASP A 13 11.61 -12.05 -9.97
C ASP A 13 10.71 -11.36 -8.94
N PRO A 14 9.97 -12.13 -8.11
CA PRO A 14 9.22 -11.55 -7.00
C PRO A 14 10.14 -10.81 -6.02
N PHE A 15 9.72 -9.62 -5.58
CA PHE A 15 10.49 -8.81 -4.64
C PHE A 15 9.60 -8.16 -3.58
N VAL A 16 10.23 -7.70 -2.50
CA VAL A 16 9.59 -6.89 -1.47
C VAL A 16 10.35 -5.58 -1.34
N LEU A 17 9.63 -4.46 -1.45
CA LEU A 17 10.17 -3.14 -1.21
C LEU A 17 9.79 -2.65 0.19
N VAL A 18 10.80 -2.40 1.03
CA VAL A 18 10.63 -1.76 2.34
C VAL A 18 11.13 -0.32 2.24
N ALA A 19 10.22 0.64 2.37
CA ALA A 19 10.55 2.05 2.27
C ALA A 19 9.75 2.89 3.27
N MET A 20 10.32 4.02 3.70
CA MET A 20 9.56 5.06 4.39
C MET A 20 8.89 5.95 3.35
N ASP A 21 7.64 6.38 3.60
CA ASP A 21 6.87 7.19 2.64
C ASP A 21 7.58 8.47 2.17
N LYS A 22 8.49 9.04 2.97
CA LYS A 22 9.27 10.23 2.59
C LYS A 22 10.23 9.96 1.42
N ILE A 23 10.67 8.71 1.25
CA ILE A 23 11.60 8.28 0.18
C ILE A 23 10.81 7.76 -1.04
N ALA A 24 9.62 7.19 -0.82
CA ALA A 24 8.75 6.66 -1.89
C ALA A 24 7.74 7.68 -2.46
N GLY A 25 7.73 8.91 -1.96
CA GLY A 25 6.69 9.91 -2.23
C GLY A 25 6.90 10.76 -3.48
N GLU A 26 8.10 11.32 -3.69
CA GLU A 26 8.35 12.29 -4.76
C GLU A 26 9.54 11.84 -5.63
N GLY A 27 9.25 11.44 -6.88
CA GLY A 27 10.27 11.14 -7.89
C GLY A 27 10.74 9.68 -7.98
N LEU A 28 10.20 8.78 -7.16
CA LEU A 28 10.45 7.34 -7.29
C LEU A 28 9.46 6.73 -8.29
N ASP A 29 10.00 6.24 -9.40
CA ASP A 29 9.25 5.43 -10.35
C ASP A 29 9.30 4.01 -9.82
N LEU A 30 8.15 3.54 -9.32
CA LEU A 30 8.08 2.26 -8.65
C LEU A 30 7.64 1.21 -9.67
N PRO A 31 8.24 0.00 -9.65
CA PRO A 31 7.67 -1.14 -10.35
C PRO A 31 6.18 -1.32 -10.04
N THR A 32 5.49 -2.04 -10.93
CA THR A 32 4.18 -2.61 -10.65
C THR A 32 4.21 -3.36 -9.33
N LEU A 33 3.48 -2.84 -8.35
CA LEU A 33 3.19 -3.53 -7.10
C LEU A 33 1.73 -4.01 -7.16
N ASP A 34 1.47 -5.16 -6.55
CA ASP A 34 0.11 -5.69 -6.36
C ASP A 34 -0.33 -5.64 -4.90
N THR A 35 0.61 -5.47 -3.95
CA THR A 35 0.37 -5.61 -2.52
C THR A 35 0.95 -4.46 -1.71
N VAL A 36 0.18 -3.93 -0.75
CA VAL A 36 0.64 -2.90 0.20
C VAL A 36 0.38 -3.32 1.65
N PHE A 37 1.34 -3.03 2.52
CA PHE A 37 1.24 -3.26 3.96
C PHE A 37 1.18 -1.92 4.70
N LEU A 38 0.02 -1.59 5.26
CA LEU A 38 -0.17 -0.37 6.06
C LEU A 38 0.34 -0.60 7.49
N ALA A 39 1.65 -0.74 7.64
CA ALA A 39 2.31 -1.11 8.89
C ALA A 39 2.56 0.07 9.86
N MET A 40 2.38 1.32 9.40
CA MET A 40 2.59 2.52 10.22
C MET A 40 1.27 3.04 10.83
N PRO A 41 1.31 3.63 12.04
CA PRO A 41 0.15 4.25 12.66
C PRO A 41 -0.14 5.59 11.96
N ILE A 42 -0.76 5.52 10.79
CA ILE A 42 -1.12 6.68 9.98
C ILE A 42 -2.58 6.54 9.56
N SER A 43 -3.32 7.64 9.56
CA SER A 43 -4.71 7.66 9.08
C SER A 43 -5.04 8.92 8.28
N PHE A 44 -4.01 9.66 7.83
CA PHE A 44 -4.22 10.81 6.97
C PHE A 44 -4.72 10.35 5.60
N LYS A 45 -5.93 10.81 5.21
CA LYS A 45 -6.63 10.35 4.01
C LYS A 45 -5.74 10.36 2.76
N GLY A 46 -5.05 11.47 2.49
CA GLY A 46 -4.22 11.60 1.29
C GLY A 46 -3.11 10.56 1.21
N ARG A 47 -2.49 10.21 2.34
CA ARG A 47 -1.40 9.24 2.40
C ARG A 47 -1.89 7.80 2.22
N ILE A 48 -3.11 7.49 2.68
CA ILE A 48 -3.73 6.19 2.44
C ILE A 48 -4.10 6.04 0.96
N ILE A 49 -4.70 7.06 0.36
CA ILE A 49 -5.03 7.06 -1.08
C ILE A 49 -3.78 6.89 -1.93
N GLN A 50 -2.70 7.61 -1.60
CA GLN A 50 -1.43 7.48 -2.31
C GLN A 50 -0.86 6.05 -2.23
N GLN A 51 -0.87 5.43 -1.05
CA GLN A 51 -0.39 4.06 -0.86
C GLN A 51 -1.25 3.03 -1.59
N LEU A 52 -2.58 3.09 -1.47
CA LEU A 52 -3.49 2.21 -2.22
C LEU A 52 -3.32 2.41 -3.74
N GLY A 53 -3.16 3.66 -4.17
CA GLY A 53 -2.89 3.99 -5.57
C GLY A 53 -1.58 3.44 -6.11
N ARG A 54 -0.63 2.98 -5.27
CA ARG A 54 0.59 2.30 -5.75
C ARG A 54 0.32 0.90 -6.26
N ILE A 55 -0.75 0.26 -5.80
CA ILE A 55 -1.09 -1.12 -6.16
C ILE A 55 -2.27 -1.24 -7.11
N THR A 56 -3.06 -0.17 -7.30
CA THR A 56 -4.22 -0.18 -8.21
C THR A 56 -3.95 0.38 -9.59
N ARG A 57 -2.87 1.15 -9.79
CA ARG A 57 -2.53 1.74 -11.10
C ARG A 57 -1.97 0.76 -12.11
N THR A 58 -1.54 -0.40 -11.63
CA THR A 58 -0.69 -1.33 -12.37
C THR A 58 -1.28 -2.73 -12.46
N THR A 59 -2.49 -2.93 -11.94
CA THR A 59 -3.24 -4.17 -12.13
C THR A 59 -3.81 -4.21 -13.55
N ASN A 60 -3.29 -5.11 -14.37
CA ASN A 60 -4.06 -5.64 -15.50
C ASN A 60 -5.26 -6.43 -14.93
N ASP A 61 -6.30 -6.69 -15.74
CA ASP A 61 -7.54 -7.36 -15.28
C ASP A 61 -7.32 -8.72 -14.59
N GLU A 62 -6.14 -9.33 -14.73
CA GLU A 62 -5.76 -10.61 -14.13
C GLU A 62 -5.12 -10.51 -12.74
N THR A 63 -4.69 -9.32 -12.29
CA THR A 63 -3.99 -9.13 -11.00
C THR A 63 -4.88 -8.44 -9.97
N THR A 64 -5.03 -9.07 -8.81
CA THR A 64 -5.84 -8.51 -7.71
C THR A 64 -4.98 -7.64 -6.80
N ALA A 65 -5.31 -6.35 -6.66
CA ALA A 65 -4.67 -5.46 -5.71
C ALA A 65 -5.04 -5.83 -4.25
N THR A 66 -4.04 -6.06 -3.40
CA THR A 66 -4.22 -6.51 -2.02
C THR A 66 -3.65 -5.49 -1.01
N ALA A 67 -4.45 -5.12 -0.02
CA ALA A 67 -4.02 -4.22 1.05
C ALA A 67 -4.14 -4.89 2.42
N HIS A 68 -3.02 -5.06 3.12
CA HIS A 68 -2.97 -5.52 4.50
C HIS A 68 -2.99 -4.32 5.46
N ASP A 69 -4.14 -4.09 6.11
CA ASP A 69 -4.33 -3.03 7.10
C ASP A 69 -4.30 -3.61 8.53
N PHE A 70 -3.19 -3.39 9.23
CA PHE A 70 -3.02 -3.88 10.60
C PHE A 70 -3.84 -3.08 11.61
N ALA A 71 -4.56 -3.80 12.48
CA ALA A 71 -5.39 -3.23 13.54
C ALA A 71 -4.88 -3.66 14.92
N ASP A 72 -4.53 -2.67 15.75
CA ASP A 72 -4.39 -2.89 17.19
C ASP A 72 -5.66 -2.39 17.88
N LEU A 73 -6.48 -3.35 18.33
CA LEU A 73 -7.78 -3.07 18.96
C LEU A 73 -7.66 -2.77 20.46
N ASN A 74 -6.50 -3.03 21.06
CA ASN A 74 -6.26 -2.78 22.48
C ASN A 74 -5.83 -1.34 22.75
N VAL A 75 -5.44 -0.61 21.69
CA VAL A 75 -5.01 0.79 21.77
C VAL A 75 -6.08 1.68 21.10
N PRO A 76 -6.89 2.45 21.87
CA PRO A 76 -8.04 3.18 21.33
C PRO A 76 -7.73 4.12 20.17
N VAL A 77 -6.56 4.78 20.20
CA VAL A 77 -6.13 5.65 19.10
C VAL A 77 -5.84 4.86 17.83
N LEU A 78 -5.21 3.69 17.92
CA LEU A 78 -4.90 2.84 16.77
C LEU A 78 -6.15 2.20 16.19
N GLN A 79 -7.10 1.79 17.04
CA GLN A 79 -8.42 1.33 16.62
C GLN A 79 -9.16 2.41 15.82
N GLN A 80 -9.17 3.66 16.30
CA GLN A 80 -9.80 4.78 15.59
C GLN A 80 -9.12 5.04 14.24
N MET A 81 -7.79 4.92 14.18
CA MET A 81 -7.01 5.10 12.96
C MET A 81 -7.31 4.01 11.94
N HIS A 82 -7.38 2.74 12.36
CA HIS A 82 -7.78 1.63 11.50
C HIS A 82 -9.20 1.83 10.94
N ALA A 83 -10.16 2.26 11.77
CA ALA A 83 -11.51 2.57 11.31
C ALA A 83 -11.54 3.68 10.24
N ARG A 84 -10.66 4.69 10.36
CA ARG A 84 -10.51 5.75 9.35
C ARG A 84 -9.91 5.20 8.05
N ARG A 85 -8.85 4.39 8.14
CA ARG A 85 -8.21 3.75 6.97
C ARG A 85 -9.18 2.84 6.24
N THR A 86 -9.89 1.97 6.95
CA THR A 86 -10.95 1.10 6.38
C THR A 86 -12.00 1.91 5.61
N ARG A 87 -12.42 3.05 6.14
CA ARG A 87 -13.41 3.92 5.49
C ARG A 87 -12.87 4.58 4.20
N VAL A 88 -11.57 4.84 4.14
CA VAL A 88 -10.89 5.34 2.92
C VAL A 88 -10.74 4.20 1.93
N ALA A 89 -10.20 3.05 2.33
CA ALA A 89 -10.01 1.89 1.45
C ALA A 89 -11.31 1.46 0.75
N ARG A 90 -12.43 1.40 1.49
CA ARG A 90 -13.76 1.12 0.91
C ARG A 90 -14.20 2.14 -0.15
N LYS A 91 -13.84 3.42 0.01
CA LYS A 91 -14.14 4.46 -0.99
C LYS A 91 -13.27 4.32 -2.24
N GLU A 92 -12.08 3.77 -2.10
CA GLU A 92 -11.17 3.45 -3.21
C GLU A 92 -11.48 2.07 -3.84
N GLY A 93 -12.59 1.41 -3.45
CA GLY A 93 -13.04 0.15 -4.06
C GLY A 93 -12.56 -1.13 -3.39
N PHE A 94 -11.77 -1.04 -2.31
CA PHE A 94 -11.30 -2.23 -1.60
C PHE A 94 -12.42 -2.84 -0.74
N ILE A 95 -12.55 -4.16 -0.82
CA ILE A 95 -13.52 -4.94 -0.04
C ILE A 95 -12.75 -5.67 1.07
N PRO A 96 -13.15 -5.55 2.34
CA PRO A 96 -12.54 -6.33 3.41
C PRO A 96 -12.79 -7.82 3.17
N VAL A 97 -11.71 -8.60 3.07
CA VAL A 97 -11.75 -10.06 3.14
C VAL A 97 -11.54 -10.44 4.60
N ARG A 98 -12.38 -11.35 5.11
CA ARG A 98 -12.12 -11.98 6.41
C ARG A 98 -11.39 -13.29 6.12
N ASP A 99 -10.16 -13.39 6.63
CA ASP A 99 -9.50 -14.68 6.85
C ASP A 99 -10.10 -15.38 8.08
#